data_AF-A0A3A5I8L5-F1
#
_entry.id   AF-A0A3A5I8L5-F1
#
_cell.length_a   1.000
_cell.length_b   1.000
_cell.length_c   1.000
_cell.angle_alpha   90.00
_cell.angle_beta   90.00
_cell.angle_gamma   90.00
#
_symmetry.space_group_name_H-M   'P 1'
#
loop_
_entity.id
_entity.type
_entity.pdbx_description
1 polymer ?
#
loop_
_entity_poly.entity_id
_entity_poly.type
_entity_poly.pdbx_seq_one_letter_code
_entity_poly.pdbx_strand_id
1 'polypeptide(L)' 'MRWGSFLAVILVSVVILLFQWPKIKKAPKKDKWAFSIILIIGWTLSMFDLPHINGPVTWKEMIFKPLGQFLQK' A
#
# COMPACT_ATOMS: atom_id res chain seq x y z
N MET A 1 0.91 -9.77 -10.95
CA MET A 1 0.05 -10.03 -9.78
C MET A 1 0.21 -11.47 -9.30
N ARG A 2 1.02 -11.69 -8.26
CA ARG A 2 1.04 -12.99 -7.59
C ARG A 2 -0.24 -13.10 -6.74
N TRP A 3 -1.25 -13.78 -7.27
CA TRP A 3 -2.56 -13.96 -6.61
C TRP A 3 -2.43 -14.44 -5.16
N GLY A 4 -1.41 -15.25 -4.86
CA GLY A 4 -1.10 -15.70 -3.49
C GLY A 4 -0.79 -14.57 -2.50
N SER A 5 -0.07 -13.52 -2.92
CA SER A 5 0.24 -12.37 -2.05
C SER A 5 -1.01 -11.56 -1.72
N PHE A 6 -1.90 -11.40 -2.69
CA PHE A 6 -3.18 -10.69 -2.51
C PHE A 6 -4.12 -11.45 -1.57
N LEU A 7 -4.24 -12.76 -1.74
CA LEU A 7 -4.99 -13.65 -0.85
C LEU A 7 -4.45 -13.61 0.59
N ALA A 8 -3.13 -13.63 0.76
CA ALA A 8 -2.50 -13.55 2.07
C ALA A 8 -2.82 -12.23 2.79
N VAL A 9 -2.78 -11.10 2.08
CA VAL A 9 -3.11 -9.81 2.67
C VAL A 9 -4.58 -9.73 3.06
N ILE A 10 -5.50 -10.18 2.21
CA ILE A 10 -6.93 -10.23 2.54
C ILE A 10 -7.16 -11.06 3.80
N LEU A 11 -6.53 -12.24 3.88
CA LEU A 11 -6.67 -13.13 5.03
C LEU A 11 -6.20 -12.44 6.32
N VAL A 12 -5.02 -11.80 6.28
CA VAL A 12 -4.45 -11.07 7.42
C VAL A 12 -5.33 -9.87 7.81
N SER A 13 -5.81 -9.08 6.85
CA SER A 13 -6.71 -7.96 7.09
C SER A 13 -8.02 -8.40 7.74
N VAL A 14 -8.60 -9.52 7.30
CA VAL A 14 -9.83 -10.08 7.89
C VAL A 14 -9.58 -10.58 9.32
N VAL A 15 -8.46 -11.25 9.57
CA VAL A 15 -8.09 -11.71 10.93
C VAL A 15 -7.89 -10.51 11.87
N ILE A 16 -7.20 -9.46 11.41
CA ILE A 16 -7.00 -8.22 12.17
C ILE A 16 -8.35 -7.56 12.48
N LEU A 17 -9.24 -7.46 11.49
CA LEU A 17 -10.58 -6.93 11.66
C LEU A 17 -11.37 -7.73 12.70
N LEU A 18 -11.42 -9.06 12.59
CA LEU A 18 -12.14 -9.92 13.54
C LEU A 18 -11.61 -9.80 14.98
N PHE A 19 -10.28 -9.72 15.15
CA PHE A 19 -9.67 -9.57 16.47
C PHE A 19 -9.87 -8.18 17.08
N GLN A 20 -9.80 -7.13 16.26
CA GLN A 20 -9.97 -5.76 16.75
C GLN A 20 -11.43 -5.34 16.87
N TRP A 21 -12.36 -5.93 16.11
CA TRP A 21 -13.80 -5.60 16.15
C TRP A 21 -14.39 -5.56 17.58
N PRO A 22 -14.21 -6.57 18.45
CA PRO A 22 -14.75 -6.54 19.81
C PRO A 22 -14.11 -5.47 20.69
N LYS A 23 -12.83 -5.15 20.46
CA LYS A 23 -12.08 -4.12 21.22
C LYS A 23 -12.48 -2.70 20.78
N ILE A 24 -12.58 -2.50 19.47
CA ILE A 24 -12.96 -1.22 18.85
C ILE A 24 -14.42 -0.85 19.16
N LYS A 25 -15.32 -1.83 19.28
CA LYS A 25 -16.73 -1.56 19.62
C LYS A 25 -16.86 -0.82 20.96
N LYS A 26 -15.95 -1.06 21.90
CA LYS A 26 -15.88 -0.40 23.22
C LYS A 26 -14.94 0.82 23.25
N ALA A 27 -14.15 1.03 22.19
CA ALA A 27 -13.14 2.08 22.16
C ALA A 27 -13.72 3.45 21.76
N PRO A 28 -13.11 4.55 22.24
CA PRO A 28 -13.47 5.91 21.87
C PRO A 28 -13.34 6.14 20.35
N LYS A 29 -14.07 7.14 19.83
CA LYS A 29 -14.13 7.41 18.38
C LYS A 29 -12.75 7.60 17.74
N LYS A 30 -11.77 8.17 18.47
CA LYS A 30 -10.40 8.39 17.97
C LYS A 30 -9.68 7.09 17.60
N ASP A 31 -9.87 6.03 18.39
CA ASP A 31 -9.21 4.74 18.17
C ASP A 31 -9.79 4.01 16.95
N LYS A 32 -11.10 4.21 16.68
CA LYS A 32 -11.76 3.74 15.45
C LYS A 32 -11.10 4.35 14.21
N TRP A 33 -10.85 5.66 14.25
CA TRP A 33 -10.20 6.38 13.15
C TRP A 33 -8.76 5.94 12.97
N ALA A 34 -7.98 5.82 14.05
CA ALA A 34 -6.60 5.36 13.98
C ALA A 34 -6.49 3.95 13.37
N PHE A 35 -7.35 3.03 13.80
CA PHE A 35 -7.39 1.68 13.23
C PHE A 35 -7.75 1.69 11.75
N SER A 36 -8.77 2.45 11.36
CA SER A 36 -9.21 2.54 9.96
C SER A 36 -8.11 3.10 9.06
N ILE A 37 -7.41 4.15 9.50
CA ILE A 37 -6.29 4.77 8.76
C ILE A 37 -5.15 3.77 8.58
N ILE A 38 -4.73 3.06 9.65
CA ILE A 38 -3.65 2.06 9.57
C ILE A 38 -4.04 0.92 8.63
N LEU A 39 -5.30 0.48 8.67
CA LEU A 39 -5.80 -0.58 7.79
C LEU A 39 -5.80 -0.14 6.32
N ILE A 40 -6.24 1.08 6.03
CA ILE A 40 -6.24 1.66 4.69
C ILE A 40 -4.81 1.81 4.16
N ILE A 41 -3.87 2.27 5.01
CA ILE A 41 -2.46 2.40 4.64
C ILE A 41 -1.87 1.01 4.32
N GLY A 42 -2.11 0.00 5.16
CA GLY A 42 -1.64 -1.37 4.92
C GLY A 42 -2.24 -1.99 3.65
N TRP A 43 -3.52 -1.74 3.39
CA TRP A 43 -4.19 -2.19 2.16
C TRP A 43 -3.59 -1.52 0.92
N THR A 44 -3.39 -0.20 0.99
CA THR A 44 -2.79 0.58 -0.10
C THR A 44 -1.38 0.08 -0.38
N LEU A 45 -0.56 -0.09 0.66
CA LEU A 45 0.80 -0.62 0.55
C LEU A 45 0.82 -2.04 -0.03
N SER A 46 -0.17 -2.88 0.27
CA SER A 46 -0.28 -4.20 -0.34
C SER A 46 -0.60 -4.17 -1.83
N MET A 47 -1.28 -3.14 -2.33
CA MET A 47 -1.52 -2.96 -3.77
C MET A 47 -0.24 -2.50 -4.49
N PHE A 48 0.69 -1.87 -3.77
CA PHE A 48 2.00 -1.56 -4.30
C PHE A 48 2.86 -2.83 -4.35
N ASP A 49 3.38 -3.15 -5.54
CA ASP A 49 4.35 -4.23 -5.72
C ASP A 49 5.72 -3.73 -5.25
N LEU A 50 5.91 -3.54 -3.93
CA LEU A 50 7.16 -2.99 -3.35
C LEU A 50 8.45 -3.61 -3.92
N PRO A 51 8.54 -4.93 -4.20
CA PRO A 51 9.70 -5.53 -4.85
C PRO A 51 9.96 -5.07 -6.29
N HIS A 52 8.91 -4.66 -7.01
CA HIS A 52 8.96 -4.15 -8.40
C HIS A 52 8.72 -2.64 -8.48
N ILE A 53 8.66 -1.94 -7.35
CA ILE A 53 8.80 -0.48 -7.35
C ILE A 53 10.22 -0.22 -7.84
N ASN A 54 10.29 0.09 -9.13
CA ASN A 54 11.38 0.77 -9.78
C ASN A 54 11.97 1.80 -8.82
N GLY A 55 13.18 1.53 -8.32
CA GLY A 55 13.83 2.39 -7.33
C GLY A 55 14.03 3.81 -7.85
N PRO A 56 14.42 4.77 -6.99
CA PRO A 56 14.58 6.19 -7.38
C PRO A 56 15.53 6.42 -8.57
N VAL A 57 16.33 5.42 -8.95
CA VAL A 57 17.16 5.42 -10.15
C VAL A 57 16.33 5.33 -11.44
N THR A 58 15.31 4.47 -11.50
CA THR A 58 14.43 4.32 -12.67
C THR A 58 13.49 5.53 -12.84
N TRP A 59 13.25 6.29 -11.77
CA TRP A 59 12.50 7.55 -11.83
C TRP A 59 13.31 8.65 -12.52
N LYS A 60 14.63 8.68 -12.27
CA LYS A 60 15.53 9.58 -13.01
C LYS A 60 15.49 9.25 -14.50
N GLU A 61 15.56 7.98 -14.89
CA GLU A 61 15.41 7.61 -16.31
C GLU A 61 14.04 8.02 -16.86
N MET A 62 12.94 7.83 -16.13
CA MET A 62 11.61 8.19 -16.63
C MET A 62 11.41 9.70 -16.85
N ILE A 63 12.03 10.54 -16.00
CA ILE A 63 11.96 12.01 -16.10
C ILE A 63 12.95 12.54 -17.17
N PHE A 64 14.17 12.00 -17.21
CA PHE A 64 15.23 12.51 -18.09
C PHE A 64 15.22 11.92 -19.50
N LYS A 65 14.62 10.75 -19.72
CA LYS A 65 14.48 10.12 -21.05
C LYS A 65 13.67 10.98 -22.05
N PRO A 66 12.50 11.56 -21.70
CA PRO A 66 11.81 12.46 -22.62
C PRO A 66 12.61 13.74 -22.90
N LEU A 67 13.31 14.29 -21.89
CA LEU A 67 14.18 15.47 -22.05
C LEU A 67 15.36 15.20 -22.99
N GLY A 68 15.99 14.02 -22.91
CA GLY A 68 17.08 13.62 -23.80
C GLY A 68 16.63 13.47 -25.26
N GLN A 69 15.41 12.99 -25.50
CA GLN A 69 14.83 12.92 -26.84
C GLN A 69 14.50 14.30 -27.42
N PHE A 70 14.14 15.27 -26.57
CA PHE A 70 13.93 16.66 -26.98
C PHE A 70 15.23 17.39 -27.32
N LEU A 71 16.34 17.07 -26.64
CA LEU A 71 17.66 17.67 -26.89
C LEU A 71 18.43 17.05 -28.06
N GLN A 72 18.06 15.85 -28.52
CA GLN A 72 18.65 15.17 -29.69
C GLN A 72 18.04 15.62 -31.03
N LYS A 73 17.24 16.70 -31.04
CA LYS A 73 16.69 17.32 -32.24
C LYS A 73 17.14 18.77 -32.30
#